data_AF-A0A8T0TN41-F1
#
_entry.id   AF-A0A8T0TN41-F1
#
_cell.length_a   1.000
_cell.length_b   1.000
_cell.length_c   1.000
_cell.angle_alpha   90.00
_cell.angle_beta   90.00
_cell.angle_gamma   90.00
#
_symmetry.space_group_name_H-M   'P 1'
#
loop_
_entity.id
_entity.type
_entity.pdbx_description
1 polymer ?
#
loop_
_entity_poly.entity_id
_entity_poly.type
_entity_poly.pdbx_seq_one_letter_code
_entity_poly.pdbx_strand_id
1 'polypeptide(L)'
;MRGIFWNSRGLSDLAKTKFLADTAREKNLDFIALLETGKKDFRQPVLNGLCGGRNFLWHWTEPHGRSGGILLGINLDVLEIGSIEDGDYFVKFRLRNKKDNFHWVLVAVYGAAQPSFKEKFLTELVQACNKENPSEKNNSRYDDRWPFLFNAIIDGLDLRELEMSGRKYTWANSMPNPTYEKLDRVLVSTEWEQHYPLATIVAL
;
A
#
# COMPACT_ATOMS: atom_id res chain seq x y z
N MET A 1 -14.11 -7.96 -2.05
CA MET A 1 -12.89 -7.39 -2.64
C MET A 1 -11.69 -8.20 -2.18
N ARG A 2 -10.68 -8.39 -3.01
CA ARG A 2 -9.42 -9.08 -2.67
C ARG A 2 -8.24 -8.31 -3.21
N GLY A 3 -7.16 -8.23 -2.47
CA GLY A 3 -5.94 -7.59 -2.95
C GLY A 3 -4.70 -8.16 -2.31
N ILE A 4 -3.55 -7.75 -2.83
CA ILE A 4 -2.24 -8.15 -2.32
C ILE A 4 -1.37 -6.91 -2.13
N PHE A 5 -0.68 -6.87 -1.00
CA PHE A 5 0.44 -5.97 -0.74
C PHE A 5 1.70 -6.83 -0.69
N TRP A 6 2.74 -6.42 -1.42
CA TRP A 6 3.99 -7.17 -1.41
C TRP A 6 5.20 -6.26 -1.60
N ASN A 7 6.09 -6.26 -0.60
CA ASN A 7 7.44 -5.74 -0.79
C ASN A 7 8.24 -6.73 -1.65
N SER A 8 8.39 -6.39 -2.93
CA SER A 8 8.96 -7.28 -3.95
C SER A 8 10.49 -7.36 -3.88
N ARG A 9 11.17 -6.36 -3.31
CA ARG A 9 12.64 -6.21 -3.35
C ARG A 9 13.20 -6.42 -4.77
N GLY A 10 12.63 -5.71 -5.72
CA GLY A 10 12.92 -5.78 -7.14
C GLY A 10 11.94 -6.68 -7.91
N LEU A 11 11.50 -6.23 -9.09
CA LEU A 11 10.53 -6.95 -9.93
C LEU A 11 11.11 -7.41 -11.28
N SER A 12 12.39 -7.78 -11.30
CA SER A 12 13.10 -8.09 -12.54
C SER A 12 13.00 -9.55 -12.98
N ASP A 13 12.67 -10.48 -12.09
CA ASP A 13 12.64 -11.90 -12.42
C ASP A 13 11.25 -12.41 -12.86
N LEU A 14 11.29 -13.43 -13.72
CA LEU A 14 10.09 -14.05 -14.29
C LEU A 14 9.27 -14.82 -13.24
N ALA A 15 9.91 -15.35 -12.19
CA ALA A 15 9.24 -16.14 -11.18
C ALA A 15 8.26 -15.28 -10.37
N LYS A 16 8.65 -14.06 -9.97
CA LYS A 16 7.76 -13.09 -9.31
C LYS A 16 6.60 -12.67 -10.22
N THR A 17 6.88 -12.42 -11.50
CA THR A 17 5.85 -12.05 -12.48
C THR A 17 4.83 -13.18 -12.65
N LYS A 18 5.30 -14.43 -12.79
CA LYS A 18 4.44 -15.61 -12.90
C LYS A 18 3.63 -15.83 -11.63
N PHE A 19 4.25 -15.74 -10.46
CA PHE A 19 3.57 -15.85 -9.17
C PHE A 19 2.43 -14.83 -9.05
N LEU A 20 2.68 -13.57 -9.40
CA LEU A 20 1.65 -12.53 -9.39
C LEU A 20 0.53 -12.82 -10.39
N ALA A 21 0.86 -13.27 -11.60
CA ALA A 21 -0.12 -13.64 -12.62
C ALA A 21 -1.02 -14.79 -12.18
N ASP A 22 -0.43 -15.84 -11.61
CA ASP A 22 -1.12 -17.01 -11.08
C ASP A 22 -2.01 -16.59 -9.89
N THR A 23 -1.47 -15.83 -8.94
CA THR A 23 -2.21 -15.34 -7.76
C THR A 23 -3.37 -14.43 -8.17
N ALA A 24 -3.14 -13.50 -9.10
CA ALA A 24 -4.18 -12.62 -9.63
C ALA A 24 -5.35 -13.43 -10.22
N ARG A 25 -5.03 -14.51 -10.97
CA ARG A 25 -6.02 -15.42 -11.55
C ARG A 25 -6.74 -16.25 -10.50
N GLU A 26 -6.01 -16.99 -9.67
CA GLU A 26 -6.57 -17.93 -8.70
C GLU A 26 -7.37 -17.24 -7.59
N LYS A 27 -6.86 -16.11 -7.09
CA LYS A 27 -7.49 -15.39 -5.98
C LYS A 27 -8.51 -14.36 -6.45
N ASN A 28 -8.63 -14.09 -7.75
CA ASN A 28 -9.46 -12.99 -8.26
C ASN A 28 -9.11 -11.66 -7.59
N LEU A 29 -7.86 -11.22 -7.75
CA LEU A 29 -7.43 -9.96 -7.17
C LEU A 29 -8.11 -8.76 -7.86
N ASP A 30 -8.55 -7.82 -7.05
CA ASP A 30 -9.16 -6.54 -7.43
C ASP A 30 -8.16 -5.38 -7.36
N PHE A 31 -7.09 -5.53 -6.56
CA PHE A 31 -5.95 -4.61 -6.56
C PHE A 31 -4.63 -5.32 -6.25
N ILE A 32 -3.53 -4.76 -6.73
CA ILE A 32 -2.17 -5.26 -6.53
C ILE A 32 -1.27 -4.08 -6.16
N ALA A 33 -0.68 -4.10 -4.97
CA ALA A 33 0.27 -3.12 -4.49
C ALA A 33 1.65 -3.75 -4.31
N LEU A 34 2.62 -3.35 -5.13
CA LEU A 34 4.01 -3.80 -5.03
C LEU A 34 4.89 -2.66 -4.53
N LEU A 35 5.68 -2.95 -3.50
CA LEU A 35 6.68 -2.03 -2.94
C LEU A 35 8.09 -2.49 -3.32
N GLU A 36 9.04 -1.55 -3.27
CA GLU A 36 10.44 -1.76 -3.66
C GLU A 36 10.58 -2.39 -5.04
N THR A 37 9.86 -1.89 -6.04
CA THR A 37 9.84 -2.51 -7.38
C THR A 37 11.21 -2.49 -8.07
N GLY A 38 12.07 -1.54 -7.70
CA GLY A 38 13.40 -1.36 -8.30
C GLY A 38 13.37 -1.00 -9.79
N LYS A 39 12.21 -0.56 -10.31
CA LYS A 39 12.00 -0.24 -11.73
C LYS A 39 11.53 1.19 -11.92
N LYS A 40 12.17 1.91 -12.84
CA LYS A 40 11.80 3.29 -13.19
C LYS A 40 10.60 3.35 -14.12
N ASP A 41 10.50 2.36 -15.01
CA ASP A 41 9.47 2.28 -16.02
C ASP A 41 8.89 0.87 -16.12
N PHE A 42 7.64 0.79 -16.58
CA PHE A 42 6.95 -0.46 -16.83
C PHE A 42 6.42 -0.48 -18.26
N ARG A 43 6.81 -1.50 -19.02
CA ARG A 43 6.25 -1.75 -20.35
C ARG A 43 4.89 -2.42 -20.21
N GLN A 44 3.94 -2.07 -21.08
CA GLN A 44 2.59 -2.64 -21.05
C GLN A 44 2.55 -4.19 -21.03
N PRO A 45 3.40 -4.93 -21.79
CA PRO A 45 3.39 -6.39 -21.72
C PRO A 45 3.77 -6.94 -20.33
N VAL A 46 4.64 -6.25 -19.60
CA VAL A 46 5.00 -6.64 -18.22
C VAL A 46 3.80 -6.44 -17.31
N LEU A 47 3.16 -5.27 -17.38
CA LEU A 47 1.97 -4.95 -16.59
C LEU A 47 0.81 -5.92 -16.83
N ASN A 48 0.55 -6.25 -18.10
CA ASN A 48 -0.45 -7.26 -18.48
C ASN A 48 -0.11 -8.65 -17.92
N GLY A 49 1.18 -8.97 -17.84
CA GLY A 49 1.66 -10.20 -17.21
C GLY A 49 1.34 -10.27 -15.72
N LEU A 50 1.49 -9.17 -14.98
CA LEU A 50 1.29 -9.13 -13.52
C LEU A 50 -0.17 -9.38 -13.11
N CYS A 51 -1.15 -8.90 -13.89
CA CYS A 51 -2.57 -9.09 -13.59
C CYS A 51 -3.18 -10.35 -14.24
N GLY A 52 -2.38 -11.20 -14.89
CA GLY A 52 -2.86 -12.41 -15.55
C GLY A 52 -3.91 -12.14 -16.63
N GLY A 53 -3.76 -11.04 -17.36
CA GLY A 53 -4.66 -10.64 -18.46
C GLY A 53 -5.95 -9.95 -18.04
N ARG A 54 -6.13 -9.62 -16.75
CA ARG A 54 -7.29 -8.86 -16.26
C ARG A 54 -7.17 -7.37 -16.59
N ASN A 55 -8.31 -6.68 -16.60
CA ASN A 55 -8.40 -5.26 -16.92
C ASN A 55 -7.92 -4.37 -15.77
N PHE A 56 -6.60 -4.17 -15.67
CA PHE A 56 -6.00 -3.34 -14.63
C PHE A 56 -5.51 -1.99 -15.18
N LEU A 57 -5.82 -0.93 -14.46
CA LEU A 57 -5.10 0.34 -14.58
C LEU A 57 -3.95 0.34 -13.58
N TRP A 58 -2.77 0.77 -14.03
CA TRP A 58 -1.56 0.81 -13.22
C TRP A 58 -1.04 2.23 -13.05
N HIS A 59 -0.57 2.55 -11.85
CA HIS A 59 0.20 3.75 -11.53
C HIS A 59 1.46 3.35 -10.79
N TRP A 60 2.56 4.05 -11.02
CA TRP A 60 3.80 3.79 -10.31
C TRP A 60 4.61 5.04 -10.03
N THR A 61 5.42 4.96 -8.98
CA THR A 61 6.51 5.90 -8.70
C THR A 61 7.84 5.22 -8.96
N GLU A 62 8.83 5.98 -9.38
CA GLU A 62 10.18 5.45 -9.58
C GLU A 62 10.95 5.33 -8.24
N PRO A 63 11.92 4.40 -8.14
CA PRO A 63 12.81 4.34 -6.98
C PRO A 63 13.72 5.56 -6.87
N HIS A 64 13.92 6.02 -5.64
CA HIS A 64 14.94 7.00 -5.28
C HIS A 64 16.26 6.26 -5.01
N GLY A 65 17.09 6.14 -6.04
CA GLY A 65 18.35 5.40 -5.96
C GLY A 65 18.11 3.89 -5.91
N ARG A 66 18.42 3.25 -4.77
CA ARG A 66 18.21 1.79 -4.55
C ARG A 66 16.97 1.47 -3.73
N SER A 67 16.19 2.46 -3.31
CA SER A 67 15.06 2.30 -2.39
C SER A 67 13.81 2.97 -2.93
N GLY A 68 12.64 2.51 -2.48
CA GLY A 68 11.34 2.97 -2.97
C GLY A 68 10.94 2.34 -4.29
N GLY A 69 10.06 3.02 -5.03
CA GLY A 69 9.37 2.46 -6.18
C GLY A 69 8.13 1.68 -5.74
N ILE A 70 6.97 2.22 -6.08
CA ILE A 70 5.67 1.66 -5.75
C ILE A 70 4.93 1.42 -7.06
N LEU A 71 4.31 0.26 -7.22
CA LEU A 71 3.38 -0.03 -8.33
C LEU A 71 2.03 -0.40 -7.74
N LEU A 72 0.99 0.36 -8.06
CA LEU A 72 -0.38 0.08 -7.65
C LEU A 72 -1.27 -0.14 -8.86
N GLY A 73 -1.90 -1.31 -8.93
CA GLY A 73 -2.82 -1.71 -9.97
C GLY A 73 -4.23 -1.93 -9.44
N ILE A 74 -5.23 -1.45 -10.18
CA ILE A 74 -6.65 -1.54 -9.84
C ILE A 74 -7.41 -2.25 -10.96
N ASN A 75 -8.17 -3.28 -10.60
CA ASN A 75 -9.09 -3.97 -11.51
C ASN A 75 -10.30 -3.09 -11.83
N LEU A 76 -10.35 -2.58 -13.05
CA LEU A 76 -11.40 -1.67 -13.52
C LEU A 76 -12.75 -2.36 -13.70
N ASP A 77 -12.81 -3.69 -13.70
CA ASP A 77 -14.08 -4.42 -13.80
C ASP A 77 -14.88 -4.36 -12.48
N VAL A 78 -14.20 -4.12 -11.36
CA VAL A 78 -14.79 -4.13 -10.01
C VAL A 78 -14.76 -2.75 -9.35
N LEU A 79 -13.74 -1.95 -9.65
CA LEU A 79 -13.48 -0.66 -9.02
C LEU A 79 -13.48 0.46 -10.06
N GLU A 80 -13.99 1.62 -9.68
CA GLU A 80 -13.79 2.87 -10.41
C GLU A 80 -12.79 3.75 -9.69
N ILE A 81 -11.97 4.46 -10.45
CA ILE A 81 -10.96 5.36 -9.94
C ILE A 81 -11.49 6.78 -10.03
N GLY A 82 -11.60 7.45 -8.89
CA GLY A 82 -11.94 8.87 -8.82
C GLY A 82 -10.72 9.76 -9.03
N SER A 83 -9.65 9.52 -8.26
CA SER A 83 -8.39 10.26 -8.39
C SER A 83 -7.20 9.40 -7.98
N ILE A 84 -6.03 9.78 -8.48
CA ILE A 84 -4.73 9.22 -8.12
C ILE A 84 -3.88 10.37 -7.58
N GLU A 85 -3.26 10.15 -6.43
CA GLU A 85 -2.28 11.04 -5.81
C GLU A 85 -1.06 10.21 -5.43
N ASP A 86 0.13 10.76 -5.56
CA ASP A 86 1.37 10.11 -5.13
C ASP A 86 2.34 11.12 -4.52
N GLY A 87 3.33 10.57 -3.82
CA GLY A 87 4.48 11.29 -3.29
C GLY A 87 5.69 10.38 -3.26
N ASP A 88 6.76 10.80 -2.57
CA ASP A 88 8.01 10.03 -2.50
C ASP A 88 7.84 8.70 -1.76
N TYR A 89 6.85 8.62 -0.86
CA TYR A 89 6.64 7.47 0.04
C TYR A 89 5.27 6.81 -0.08
N PHE A 90 4.36 7.32 -0.91
CA PHE A 90 3.05 6.70 -1.08
C PHE A 90 2.49 6.79 -2.50
N VAL A 91 1.57 5.88 -2.79
CA VAL A 91 0.63 5.99 -3.91
C VAL A 91 -0.78 5.79 -3.35
N LYS A 92 -1.69 6.71 -3.67
CA LYS A 92 -3.05 6.81 -3.15
C LYS A 92 -4.07 6.82 -4.29
N PHE A 93 -5.07 5.97 -4.19
CA PHE A 93 -6.20 5.91 -5.11
C PHE A 93 -7.49 6.17 -4.35
N ARG A 94 -8.29 7.12 -4.82
CA ARG A 94 -9.70 7.25 -4.42
C ARG A 94 -10.52 6.32 -5.30
N LEU A 95 -11.26 5.42 -4.67
CA LEU A 95 -11.94 4.33 -5.33
C LEU A 95 -13.42 4.34 -5.01
N ARG A 96 -14.23 3.88 -5.98
CA ARG A 96 -15.62 3.53 -5.78
C ARG A 96 -15.82 2.07 -6.16
N ASN A 97 -16.37 1.28 -5.26
CA ASN A 97 -16.74 -0.09 -5.56
C ASN A 97 -18.03 -0.10 -6.40
N LYS A 98 -17.98 -0.71 -7.58
CA LYS A 98 -19.10 -0.69 -8.52
C LYS A 98 -20.33 -1.45 -8.00
N LYS A 99 -20.11 -2.45 -7.14
CA LYS A 99 -21.17 -3.34 -6.66
C LYS A 99 -22.11 -2.65 -5.68
N ASP A 100 -21.56 -1.86 -4.76
CA ASP A 100 -22.27 -1.27 -3.63
C ASP A 100 -22.17 0.27 -3.60
N ASN A 101 -21.47 0.88 -4.55
CA ASN A 101 -21.16 2.31 -4.62
C ASN A 101 -20.37 2.84 -3.42
N PHE A 102 -19.74 1.97 -2.63
CA PHE A 102 -18.96 2.39 -1.48
C PHE A 102 -17.69 3.10 -1.94
N HIS A 103 -17.45 4.29 -1.39
CA HIS A 103 -16.28 5.11 -1.69
C HIS A 103 -15.24 4.90 -0.60
N TRP A 104 -13.99 4.71 -0.99
CA TRP A 104 -12.91 4.49 -0.05
C TRP A 104 -11.56 4.85 -0.69
N VAL A 105 -10.52 4.90 0.14
CA VAL A 105 -9.18 5.27 -0.28
C VAL A 105 -8.23 4.10 -0.05
N LEU A 106 -7.50 3.71 -1.08
CA LEU A 106 -6.42 2.74 -1.00
C LEU A 106 -5.08 3.48 -1.03
N VAL A 107 -4.25 3.25 -0.02
CA VAL A 107 -2.90 3.84 0.06
C VAL A 107 -1.87 2.73 0.17
N ALA A 108 -0.93 2.69 -0.76
CA ALA A 108 0.30 1.90 -0.66
C ALA A 108 1.40 2.81 -0.12
N VAL A 109 1.97 2.47 1.03
CA VAL A 109 2.98 3.28 1.72
C VAL A 109 4.29 2.51 1.83
N TYR A 110 5.40 3.17 1.52
CA TYR A 110 6.74 2.66 1.75
C TYR A 110 7.44 3.46 2.85
N GLY A 111 7.74 2.80 3.97
CA GLY A 111 8.39 3.44 5.11
C GLY A 111 9.85 3.82 4.86
N ALA A 112 10.28 4.97 5.38
CA ALA A 112 11.68 5.38 5.36
C ALA A 112 12.54 4.52 6.30
N ALA A 113 13.44 3.70 5.75
CA ALA A 113 14.34 2.85 6.53
C ALA A 113 15.45 3.64 7.25
N GLN A 114 15.90 4.76 6.67
CA GLN A 114 16.98 5.57 7.25
C GLN A 114 16.41 6.72 8.10
N PRO A 115 16.99 6.98 9.30
CA PRO A 115 16.51 8.06 10.19
C PRO A 115 16.45 9.44 9.53
N SER A 116 17.38 9.74 8.63
CA SER A 116 17.46 11.02 7.90
C SER A 116 16.25 11.31 7.01
N PHE A 117 15.49 10.30 6.62
CA PHE A 117 14.30 10.44 5.76
C PHE A 117 12.99 10.33 6.54
N LYS A 118 13.04 10.04 7.84
CA LYS A 118 11.85 9.79 8.65
C LYS A 118 10.96 11.03 8.80
N GLU A 119 11.55 12.21 8.86
CA GLU A 119 10.84 13.49 8.93
C GLU A 119 10.01 13.75 7.68
N LYS A 120 10.66 13.64 6.52
CA LYS A 120 10.01 13.82 5.21
C LYS A 120 8.87 12.83 5.04
N PHE A 121 9.13 11.56 5.35
CA PHE A 121 8.14 10.50 5.32
C PHE A 121 6.89 10.82 6.16
N LEU A 122 7.07 11.19 7.44
CA LEU A 122 5.94 11.47 8.32
C LEU A 122 5.19 12.73 7.91
N THR A 123 5.91 13.77 7.50
CA THR A 123 5.30 15.03 7.02
C THR A 123 4.43 14.77 5.78
N GLU A 124 4.95 14.01 4.82
CA GLU A 124 4.22 13.64 3.60
C GLU A 124 2.99 12.80 3.93
N LEU A 125 3.11 11.82 4.82
CA LEU A 125 1.99 10.98 5.23
C LEU A 125 0.88 11.79 5.93
N VAL A 126 1.23 12.75 6.80
CA VAL A 126 0.27 13.67 7.42
C VAL A 126 -0.47 14.48 6.35
N GLN A 127 0.25 15.03 5.37
CA GLN A 127 -0.35 15.82 4.30
C GLN A 127 -1.27 14.98 3.39
N ALA A 128 -0.88 13.74 3.11
CA ALA A 128 -1.69 12.81 2.31
C ALA A 128 -3.03 12.47 2.98
N CYS A 129 -3.02 12.35 4.32
CA CYS A 129 -4.16 12.00 5.17
C CYS A 129 -5.05 13.21 5.54
N ASN A 130 -4.49 14.39 5.78
CA ASN A 130 -5.26 15.59 6.16
C ASN A 130 -6.27 16.03 5.09
N LYS A 131 -6.04 15.69 3.81
CA LYS A 131 -6.99 15.94 2.73
C LYS A 131 -8.27 15.09 2.81
N GLU A 132 -8.28 14.05 3.64
CA GLU A 132 -9.45 13.17 3.84
C GLU A 132 -10.38 13.66 4.95
N ASN A 133 -9.86 14.38 5.96
CA ASN A 133 -10.62 14.98 7.06
C ASN A 133 -10.27 16.47 7.25
N PRO A 134 -10.74 17.38 6.36
CA PRO A 134 -10.45 18.80 6.47
C PRO A 134 -11.11 19.50 7.68
N SER A 135 -12.04 18.84 8.37
CA SER A 135 -12.86 19.43 9.46
C SER A 135 -12.18 19.49 10.82
N GLU A 136 -11.02 18.86 11.02
CA GLU A 136 -10.32 18.86 12.31
C GLU A 136 -8.84 19.22 12.17
N LYS A 137 -8.52 20.52 12.22
CA LYS A 137 -7.37 21.10 12.97
C LYS A 137 -7.09 22.54 12.51
N ASN A 138 -7.52 23.50 13.31
CA ASN A 138 -7.17 24.92 13.18
C ASN A 138 -6.11 25.31 14.23
N ASN A 139 -5.02 24.54 14.34
CA ASN A 139 -3.94 24.85 15.30
C ASN A 139 -2.56 24.63 14.69
N SER A 140 -1.89 25.75 14.43
CA SER A 140 -0.52 25.87 13.94
C SER A 140 0.52 25.71 15.06
N ARG A 141 0.61 24.53 15.65
CA ARG A 141 1.74 24.15 16.53
C ARG A 141 2.17 22.73 16.19
N TYR A 142 3.08 22.63 15.22
CA TYR A 142 3.79 21.40 14.87
C TYR A 142 4.87 21.14 15.96
N ASP A 143 4.81 19.99 16.63
CA ASP A 143 5.81 19.50 17.60
C ASP A 143 6.52 18.29 16.97
N ASP A 144 7.86 18.36 16.85
CA ASP A 144 8.72 17.50 16.03
C ASP A 144 8.94 16.07 16.58
N ARG A 145 8.04 15.54 17.40
CA ARG A 145 8.20 14.19 17.97
C ARG A 145 7.61 13.13 17.03
N TRP A 146 8.48 12.32 16.42
CA TRP A 146 8.12 11.29 15.43
C TRP A 146 6.97 10.35 15.82
N PRO A 147 6.87 9.84 17.06
CA PRO A 147 5.72 9.02 17.46
C PRO A 147 4.41 9.80 17.47
N PHE A 148 4.47 11.11 17.78
CA PHE A 148 3.30 11.98 17.83
C PHE A 148 2.71 12.21 16.44
N LEU A 149 3.52 12.44 15.40
CA LEU A 149 3.00 12.64 14.03
C LEU A 149 2.34 11.38 13.47
N PHE A 150 2.95 10.21 13.68
CA PHE A 150 2.37 8.94 13.23
C PHE A 150 1.09 8.60 13.99
N ASN A 151 1.09 8.77 15.31
CA ASN A 151 -0.11 8.57 16.12
C ASN A 151 -1.18 9.60 15.77
N ALA A 152 -0.83 10.84 15.47
CA ALA A 152 -1.81 11.86 15.05
C ALA A 152 -2.49 11.52 13.72
N ILE A 153 -1.83 10.79 12.82
CA ILE A 153 -2.46 10.24 11.61
C ILE A 153 -3.42 9.11 11.97
N ILE A 154 -2.95 8.17 12.79
CA ILE A 154 -3.77 7.04 13.26
C ILE A 154 -5.03 7.55 13.96
N ASP A 155 -4.86 8.46 14.92
CA ASP A 155 -5.95 9.04 15.70
C ASP A 155 -6.88 9.91 14.83
N GLY A 156 -6.31 10.73 13.93
CA GLY A 156 -7.09 11.64 13.08
C GLY A 156 -7.91 10.97 11.99
N LEU A 157 -7.55 9.73 11.61
CA LEU A 157 -8.28 8.92 10.65
C LEU A 157 -8.97 7.71 11.32
N ASP A 158 -8.90 7.61 12.64
CA ASP A 158 -9.38 6.48 13.45
C ASP A 158 -8.95 5.13 12.84
N LEU A 159 -7.65 5.02 12.53
CA LEU A 159 -7.07 3.84 11.90
C LEU A 159 -6.81 2.74 12.91
N ARG A 160 -7.17 1.52 12.53
CA ARG A 160 -6.94 0.31 13.29
C ARG A 160 -6.12 -0.67 12.47
N GLU A 161 -5.18 -1.35 13.10
CA GLU A 161 -4.45 -2.44 12.45
C GLU A 161 -5.35 -3.68 12.37
N LEU A 162 -5.50 -4.21 11.16
CA LEU A 162 -6.13 -5.51 10.98
C LEU A 162 -5.16 -6.63 11.39
N GLU A 163 -5.66 -7.58 12.17
CA GLU A 163 -4.85 -8.72 12.59
C GLU A 163 -4.48 -9.61 11.40
N MET A 164 -3.20 -9.96 11.34
CA MET A 164 -2.63 -10.79 10.29
C MET A 164 -2.54 -12.24 10.76
N SER A 165 -3.19 -13.13 10.03
CA SER A 165 -3.16 -14.58 10.25
C SER A 165 -2.13 -15.25 9.34
N GLY A 166 -1.78 -16.52 9.63
CA GLY A 166 -0.80 -17.28 8.86
C GLY A 166 0.61 -17.20 9.47
N ARG A 167 1.61 -16.80 8.67
CA ARG A 167 2.99 -16.66 9.14
C ARG A 167 3.10 -15.56 10.21
N LYS A 168 3.87 -15.82 11.27
CA LYS A 168 4.08 -14.85 12.36
C LYS A 168 4.96 -13.66 11.98
N TYR A 169 5.80 -13.81 10.96
CA TYR A 169 6.79 -12.83 10.53
C TYR A 169 6.69 -12.64 9.01
N THR A 170 6.91 -11.42 8.56
CA THR A 170 6.85 -11.05 7.14
C THR A 170 8.23 -10.74 6.57
N TRP A 171 9.24 -10.66 7.43
CA TRP A 171 10.62 -10.39 7.07
C TRP A 171 11.60 -11.30 7.82
N ALA A 172 12.67 -11.70 7.13
CA ALA A 172 13.85 -12.31 7.73
C ALA A 172 15.12 -11.74 7.08
N ASN A 173 16.20 -11.61 7.85
CA ASN A 173 17.52 -11.29 7.28
C ASN A 173 18.18 -12.53 6.64
N SER A 174 19.23 -12.31 5.86
CA SER A 174 19.97 -13.38 5.15
C SER A 174 21.14 -13.95 5.97
N MET A 175 21.13 -13.80 7.29
CA MET A 175 22.19 -14.31 8.16
C MET A 175 22.03 -15.82 8.42
N PRO A 176 23.12 -16.55 8.74
CA PRO A 176 23.03 -17.98 9.07
C PRO A 176 22.05 -18.28 10.22
N ASN A 177 21.97 -17.38 11.19
CA ASN A 177 20.94 -17.37 12.24
C ASN A 177 20.00 -16.18 11.99
N PRO A 178 18.86 -16.40 11.31
CA PRO A 178 18.02 -15.31 10.86
C PRO A 178 17.27 -14.62 11.99
N THR A 179 17.21 -13.29 11.93
CA THR A 179 16.27 -12.47 12.73
C THR A 179 14.96 -12.36 11.98
N TYR A 180 13.85 -12.59 12.67
CA TYR A 180 12.51 -12.54 12.08
C TYR A 180 11.71 -11.37 12.64
N GLU A 181 11.08 -10.60 11.75
CA GLU A 181 10.33 -9.40 12.11
C GLU A 181 8.99 -9.34 11.36
N LYS A 182 7.97 -8.74 11.99
CA LYS A 182 6.71 -8.37 11.35
C LYS A 182 6.81 -6.91 10.93
N LEU A 183 7.09 -6.67 9.66
CA LEU A 183 7.28 -5.32 9.12
C LEU A 183 6.07 -4.82 8.34
N ASP A 184 5.32 -5.73 7.73
CA ASP A 184 4.17 -5.37 6.90
C ASP A 184 2.93 -5.26 7.78
N ARG A 185 2.27 -4.10 7.71
CA ARG A 185 1.08 -3.76 8.48
C ARG A 185 0.03 -3.20 7.53
N VAL A 186 -1.23 -3.46 7.85
CA VAL A 186 -2.37 -2.89 7.13
C VAL A 186 -3.26 -2.20 8.14
N LEU A 187 -3.51 -0.93 7.88
CA LEU A 187 -4.33 -0.06 8.71
C LEU A 187 -5.61 0.26 7.93
N VAL A 188 -6.75 0.28 8.61
CA VAL A 188 -8.07 0.61 8.04
C VAL A 188 -8.80 1.58 8.94
N SER A 189 -9.61 2.47 8.37
CA SER A 189 -10.48 3.33 9.17
C SER A 189 -11.68 2.55 9.73
N THR A 190 -12.25 3.04 10.81
CA THR A 190 -13.47 2.47 11.41
C THR A 190 -14.63 2.40 10.41
N GLU A 191 -14.83 3.40 9.55
CA GLU A 191 -15.87 3.37 8.50
C GLU A 191 -15.66 2.21 7.52
N TRP A 192 -14.41 2.00 7.08
CA TRP A 192 -14.08 0.91 6.16
C TRP A 192 -14.29 -0.45 6.83
N GLU A 193 -13.86 -0.61 8.08
CA GLU A 193 -14.04 -1.83 8.86
C GLU A 193 -15.51 -2.17 9.08
N GLN A 194 -16.35 -1.17 9.39
CA GLN A 194 -17.80 -1.35 9.52
C GLN A 194 -18.46 -1.80 8.21
N HIS A 195 -17.99 -1.30 7.07
CA HIS A 195 -18.51 -1.70 5.76
C HIS A 195 -18.01 -3.07 5.31
N TYR A 196 -16.78 -3.46 5.70
CA TYR A 196 -16.17 -4.76 5.41
C TYR A 196 -15.80 -5.54 6.69
N PRO A 197 -16.78 -5.92 7.53
CA PRO A 197 -16.52 -6.48 8.86
C PRO A 197 -15.91 -7.89 8.86
N LEU A 198 -15.91 -8.55 7.69
CA LEU A 198 -15.32 -9.87 7.48
C LEU A 198 -13.95 -9.80 6.78
N ALA A 199 -13.37 -8.61 6.67
CA ALA A 199 -12.03 -8.45 6.13
C ALA A 199 -11.02 -9.21 6.98
N THR A 200 -10.16 -9.98 6.31
CA THR A 200 -9.09 -10.75 6.95
C THR A 200 -7.80 -10.57 6.17
N ILE A 201 -6.69 -10.68 6.88
CA ILE A 201 -5.35 -10.60 6.30
C ILE A 201 -4.64 -11.91 6.55
N VAL A 202 -4.00 -12.43 5.50
CA VAL A 202 -3.24 -13.68 5.54
C VAL A 202 -1.85 -13.41 4.98
N ALA A 203 -0.80 -13.70 5.76
CA ALA A 203 0.56 -13.75 5.27
C ALA A 203 0.79 -15.05 4.48
N LEU A 204 1.11 -14.92 3.18
CA LEU A 204 1.34 -16.02 2.24
C LEU A 204 2.74 -16.65 2.40
#